data_AF-A0A6A7LAK5-F1
#
_entry.id   AF-A0A6A7LAK5-F1
#
_cell.length_a   1.000
_cell.length_b   1.000
_cell.length_c   1.000
_cell.angle_alpha   90.00
_cell.angle_beta   90.00
_cell.angle_gamma   90.00
#
_symmetry.space_group_name_H-M   'P 1'
#
loop_
_entity.id
_entity.type
_entity.pdbx_description
1 polymer ?
#
loop_
_entity_poly.entity_id
_entity_poly.type
_entity_poly.pdbx_seq_one_letter_code
_entity_poly.pdbx_strand_id
1 'polypeptide(L)' 'MVRWAVVCTAVLSALVFAVERSPAQAEQLAIRSLGLRDGLAHPRVNTFYRDRLGYIWIGT' A
#
# COMPACT_ATOMS: atom_id res chain seq x y z
N MET A 1 -17.84 7.76 46.95
CA MET A 1 -17.86 8.58 45.72
C MET A 1 -16.75 8.20 44.73
N VAL A 2 -15.56 7.76 45.19
CA VAL A 2 -14.40 7.40 44.33
C VAL A 2 -14.58 6.12 43.47
N ARG A 3 -15.40 5.15 43.91
CA ARG A 3 -15.57 3.85 43.22
C ARG A 3 -16.17 3.96 41.80
N TRP A 4 -17.07 4.92 41.59
CA TRP A 4 -17.68 5.16 40.27
C TRP A 4 -16.72 5.90 39.32
N ALA A 5 -15.88 6.80 39.83
CA ALA A 5 -14.88 7.50 39.05
C ALA A 5 -13.80 6.55 38.49
N VAL A 6 -13.38 5.54 39.28
CA VAL A 6 -12.42 4.50 38.88
C VAL A 6 -13.01 3.58 37.79
N VAL A 7 -14.29 3.22 37.91
CA VAL A 7 -14.97 2.41 36.89
C VAL A 7 -15.10 3.18 35.58
N CYS A 8 -15.49 4.46 35.63
CA CYS A 8 -15.57 5.29 34.43
C CYS A 8 -14.21 5.47 33.75
N THR A 9 -13.13 5.68 34.52
CA THR A 9 -11.78 5.80 33.94
C THR A 9 -11.27 4.49 33.35
N ALA A 10 -11.55 3.34 33.96
CA ALA A 10 -11.20 2.04 33.40
C ALA A 10 -12.00 1.69 32.12
N VAL A 11 -13.27 2.10 32.05
CA VAL A 11 -14.09 1.92 30.84
C VAL A 11 -13.61 2.84 29.72
N LEU A 12 -13.28 4.09 30.04
CA LEU A 12 -12.73 5.04 29.07
C LEU A 12 -11.37 4.58 28.53
N SER A 13 -10.48 4.06 29.37
CA SER A 13 -9.20 3.52 28.90
C SER A 13 -9.40 2.28 28.01
N ALA A 14 -10.28 1.35 28.40
CA ALA A 14 -10.61 0.18 27.59
C ALA A 14 -11.21 0.56 26.22
N LEU A 15 -12.03 1.61 26.16
CA LEU A 15 -12.58 2.15 24.92
C LEU A 15 -11.50 2.76 24.01
N VAL A 16 -10.51 3.46 24.57
CA VAL A 16 -9.39 4.03 23.80
C VAL A 16 -8.52 2.93 23.18
N PHE A 17 -8.18 1.88 23.94
CA PHE A 17 -7.38 0.76 23.42
C PHE A 17 -8.06 -0.03 22.30
N ALA A 18 -9.40 -0.01 22.21
CA ALA A 18 -10.12 -0.69 21.14
C ALA A 18 -10.00 0.02 19.77
N VAL A 19 -9.67 1.32 19.75
CA VAL A 19 -9.64 2.14 18.53
C VAL A 19 -8.31 2.01 17.75
N GLU A 20 -7.25 1.50 18.37
CA GLU A 20 -5.91 1.46 17.74
C GLU A 20 -5.70 0.32 16.73
N ARG A 21 -6.72 -0.49 16.43
CA ARG A 21 -6.60 -1.67 15.55
C ARG A 21 -6.84 -1.39 14.07
N SER A 22 -6.35 -0.25 13.58
CA SER A 22 -6.29 -0.03 12.13
C SER A 22 -4.89 -0.42 11.65
N PRO A 23 -4.67 -1.62 11.10
CA PRO A 23 -3.48 -1.82 10.30
C PRO A 23 -3.57 -0.80 9.17
N ALA A 24 -2.58 0.08 9.07
CA ALA A 24 -2.43 0.91 7.88
C ALA A 24 -2.36 -0.06 6.69
N GLN A 25 -3.44 -0.13 5.91
CA GLN A 25 -3.46 -0.90 4.67
C GLN A 25 -2.51 -0.18 3.72
N ALA A 26 -1.23 -0.55 3.79
CA ALA A 26 -0.31 -0.25 2.72
C ALA A 26 -0.89 -0.90 1.47
N GLU A 27 -1.22 -0.08 0.49
CA GLU A 27 -1.73 -0.56 -0.79
C GLU A 27 -0.72 -1.55 -1.38
N GLN A 28 -1.11 -2.82 -1.48
CA GLN A 28 -0.26 -3.86 -2.04
C GLN A 28 -0.21 -3.64 -3.55
N LEU A 29 0.76 -2.84 -4.01
CA LEU A 29 0.91 -2.54 -5.43
C LEU A 29 1.09 -3.85 -6.23
N ALA A 30 0.24 -4.05 -7.24
CA ALA A 30 0.34 -5.17 -8.16
C ALA A 30 1.50 -4.93 -9.15
N ILE A 31 2.74 -5.13 -8.69
CA ILE A 31 3.94 -4.98 -9.51
C ILE A 31 4.18 -6.27 -10.29
N ARG A 32 4.22 -6.15 -11.62
CA ARG A 32 4.66 -7.22 -12.53
C ARG A 32 6.01 -6.85 -13.15
N SER A 33 6.94 -7.79 -13.16
CA SER A 33 8.21 -7.64 -13.88
C SER A 33 8.10 -8.20 -15.29
N LEU A 34 8.69 -7.49 -16.26
CA LEU A 34 8.86 -7.94 -17.64
C LEU A 34 10.36 -8.05 -17.92
N GLY A 35 10.78 -9.11 -18.59
CA GLY A 35 12.18 -9.33 -18.96
C GLY A 35 12.34 -9.91 -20.37
N LEU A 36 13.55 -10.40 -20.66
CA LEU A 36 13.89 -10.98 -21.97
C LEU A 36 12.92 -12.10 -22.39
N ARG A 37 12.45 -12.89 -21.43
CA ARG A 37 11.51 -14.00 -21.67
C ARG A 37 10.10 -13.54 -22.04
N ASP A 38 9.74 -12.32 -21.67
CA ASP A 38 8.46 -11.70 -22.02
C ASP A 38 8.52 -10.94 -23.36
N GLY A 39 9.68 -10.97 -24.05
CA GLY A 39 9.89 -10.29 -25.34
C GLY A 39 10.55 -8.92 -25.23
N LEU A 40 11.04 -8.53 -24.05
CA LEU A 40 11.84 -7.30 -23.91
C LEU A 40 13.17 -7.48 -24.65
N ALA A 41 13.56 -6.50 -25.48
CA ALA A 41 14.78 -6.60 -26.29
C ALA A 41 16.07 -6.59 -25.45
N HIS A 42 16.10 -5.86 -24.34
CA HIS A 42 17.26 -5.73 -23.46
C HIS A 42 16.80 -5.52 -22.00
N PRO A 43 17.49 -6.10 -20.99
CA PRO A 43 17.05 -6.04 -19.59
C PRO A 43 17.12 -4.63 -18.97
N ARG A 44 17.89 -3.72 -19.57
CA ARG A 44 17.96 -2.32 -19.16
C ARG A 44 17.07 -1.48 -20.06
N VAL A 45 16.13 -0.77 -19.45
CA VAL A 45 15.27 0.21 -20.11
C VAL A 45 15.79 1.61 -19.78
N ASN A 46 16.08 2.41 -20.80
CA ASN A 46 16.52 3.80 -20.62
C ASN A 46 15.35 4.77 -20.71
N THR A 47 14.39 4.51 -21.59
CA THR A 47 13.19 5.34 -21.79
C THR A 47 11.96 4.48 -22.09
N PHE A 48 10.79 5.01 -21.77
CA PHE A 48 9.51 4.44 -22.20
C PHE A 48 8.55 5.56 -22.58
N TYR A 49 7.66 5.28 -23.53
CA TYR A 49 6.66 6.23 -24.01
C TYR A 49 5.35 5.52 -24.30
N ARG A 50 4.21 6.12 -23.93
CA ARG A 50 2.89 5.62 -24.31
C ARG A 50 2.34 6.47 -25.45
N ASP A 51 1.96 5.83 -26.54
CA ASP A 51 1.33 6.53 -27.66
C ASP A 51 -0.17 6.77 -27.42
N ARG A 52 -0.82 7.44 -28.39
CA ARG A 52 -2.26 7.75 -28.31
C ARG A 52 -3.17 6.53 -28.44
N LEU A 53 -2.66 5.42 -28.98
CA LEU A 53 -3.40 4.16 -29.12
C LEU A 53 -3.27 3.29 -27.87
N GLY A 54 -2.41 3.67 -26.92
CA GLY A 54 -2.20 2.98 -25.66
C GLY A 54 -1.05 1.98 -25.67
N TYR A 55 -0.28 1.88 -26.76
CA TYR A 55 0.90 1.02 -26.79
C TYR A 55 2.05 1.64 -26.01
N ILE A 56 2.85 0.78 -25.39
CA ILE A 56 4.06 1.17 -24.66
C ILE A 56 5.27 0.87 -25.55
N TRP A 57 5.97 1.92 -25.91
CA TRP A 57 7.25 1.89 -26.61
C TRP A 57 8.38 1.92 -25.59
N ILE A 58 9.35 1.04 -25.74
CA ILE A 58 10.49 0.92 -24.83
C ILE A 58 11.76 1.22 -25.62
N GLY A 59 12.51 2.23 -25.20
CA GLY A 59 13.85 2.55 -25.70
C GLY A 59 14.89 1.94 -24.78
N THR A 60 15.62 0.96 -25.30
CA THR A 60 16.73 0.30 -24.60
C THR A 60 18.06 0.78 -25.13
#